data_AF-A0A7Y6MDM9-F1
#
_entry.id   AF-A0A7Y6MDM9-F1
#
_cell.length_a   1.000
_cell.length_b   1.000
_cell.length_c   1.000
_cell.angle_alpha   90.00
_cell.angle_beta   90.00
_cell.angle_gamma   90.00
#
_symmetry.space_group_name_H-M   'P 1'
#
loop_
_entity.id
_entity.type
_entity.pdbx_description
1 polymer ?
#
loop_
_entity_poly.entity_id
_entity_poly.type
_entity_poly.pdbx_seq_one_letter_code
_entity_poly.pdbx_strand_id
1 'polypeptide(L)'
;MLRPVILTAAALLAASLAPLPAAARTTAPSVAAATAIAEPSVEQVPVTVDSSNQSGWWRPLDSFGGTDYFAYNAPASTAGRHEVHIASRAEDGTWRDGCLPDASGACVTYVDDVGHNQPSIVLDGEGVIHAFVSMHGDGWRYYRATRPGDVTSLTEASSTLPDAGLGFTYPVTARGKDGSAYVMVRAHRDAAAVRDGRLYRFDTAAHAWSRVAVIASGTNYSFYPDDLQVDAAGRVHVLWEWGPWPATTHRHLGSYAVFDPADGSWRDVTGAALTVPLAPGAGNAVVYQPYEDGETITSTSRAVQSAKLAVYGDQLAGIAYRYLTARSGSTFTGFDVRYASWDGAAWKRETVLARADHAVDNSATIGVTRAGAVTRIYFVAEAGGCGGVRSQVVRAERSGTGPWAFSALGDVRQGLQRLRAQRSVNGTDLLYVTAPVIGALWRATVPRDGEPGAGGPFSEIADRLLASGAGGLNVALNASVTVSSVLRAGTEGGKAVDGLCSDDSRWISAEGDTAPTITVRLARAYPISEIRVHSGYTKAPVPGTDVLRDFAVEAHTASGWQQVAAITGNTAGTVRVPASVTADQVRMSISDPSGNALDVARVYEIEVVSRG
;
A
#
# COMPACT_ATOMS: atom_id res chain seq x y z
N MET A 1 -28.44 -69.16 -70.94
CA MET A 1 -29.05 -70.06 -69.94
C MET A 1 -29.29 -69.27 -68.66
N LEU A 2 -30.52 -69.34 -68.13
CA LEU A 2 -30.98 -69.16 -66.73
C LEU A 2 -30.37 -68.04 -65.82
N ARG A 3 -31.23 -67.05 -65.47
CA ARG A 3 -31.62 -66.51 -64.14
C ARG A 3 -30.76 -66.85 -62.87
N PRO A 4 -30.86 -66.10 -61.72
CA PRO A 4 -31.32 -64.71 -61.44
C PRO A 4 -30.66 -63.99 -60.19
N VAL A 5 -31.27 -62.86 -59.75
CA VAL A 5 -31.47 -62.32 -58.36
C VAL A 5 -30.47 -61.26 -57.80
N ILE A 6 -30.84 -59.95 -57.72
CA ILE A 6 -31.42 -59.10 -56.61
C ILE A 6 -30.31 -58.58 -55.63
N LEU A 7 -30.19 -57.32 -55.16
CA LEU A 7 -31.14 -56.38 -54.51
C LEU A 7 -30.68 -54.89 -54.61
N THR A 8 -31.68 -54.01 -54.70
CA THR A 8 -31.75 -52.52 -54.82
C THR A 8 -31.46 -51.77 -53.50
N ALA A 9 -31.14 -50.47 -53.45
CA ALA A 9 -31.97 -49.29 -53.77
C ALA A 9 -31.16 -48.00 -53.48
N ALA A 10 -31.47 -46.76 -53.88
CA ALA A 10 -32.25 -46.09 -54.93
C ALA A 10 -32.33 -44.62 -54.45
N ALA A 11 -31.73 -43.69 -55.19
CA ALA A 11 -31.89 -42.25 -54.97
C ALA A 11 -33.16 -41.75 -55.69
N LEU A 12 -33.72 -40.61 -55.26
CA LEU A 12 -34.40 -39.70 -56.20
C LEU A 12 -34.50 -38.27 -55.66
N LEU A 13 -33.96 -37.36 -56.48
CA LEU A 13 -34.17 -35.92 -56.49
C LEU A 13 -35.61 -35.58 -56.90
N ALA A 14 -36.12 -34.45 -56.41
CA ALA A 14 -37.11 -33.64 -57.13
C ALA A 14 -36.85 -32.14 -56.87
N ALA A 15 -36.90 -31.37 -57.95
CA ALA A 15 -36.59 -29.95 -58.00
C ALA A 15 -37.83 -29.05 -58.09
N SER A 16 -37.70 -27.88 -57.46
CA SER A 16 -38.21 -26.54 -57.79
C SER A 16 -39.71 -26.28 -58.01
N LEU A 17 -40.25 -25.41 -57.13
CA LEU A 17 -41.14 -24.29 -57.47
C LEU A 17 -40.83 -23.15 -56.46
N ALA A 18 -40.55 -21.95 -56.97
CA ALA A 18 -40.17 -20.77 -56.17
C ALA A 18 -41.38 -19.94 -55.71
N PRO A 19 -41.40 -19.41 -54.48
CA PRO A 19 -42.33 -18.38 -54.05
C PRO A 19 -41.70 -16.97 -53.98
N LEU A 20 -42.59 -15.97 -53.96
CA LEU A 20 -42.41 -14.50 -53.97
C LEU A 20 -41.43 -13.94 -52.91
N PRO A 21 -40.85 -12.74 -53.12
CA PRO A 21 -39.88 -12.15 -52.20
C PRO A 21 -40.57 -11.72 -50.89
N ALA A 22 -40.11 -12.29 -49.78
CA ALA A 22 -40.51 -11.88 -48.44
C ALA A 22 -39.94 -10.50 -48.10
N ALA A 23 -40.77 -9.66 -47.46
CA ALA A 23 -40.38 -8.35 -46.95
C ALA A 23 -39.13 -8.44 -46.06
N ALA A 24 -38.12 -7.64 -46.40
CA ALA A 24 -36.91 -7.50 -45.61
C ALA A 24 -37.26 -7.01 -44.20
N ARG A 25 -37.12 -7.87 -43.20
CA ARG A 25 -37.04 -7.45 -41.80
C ARG A 25 -35.74 -6.68 -41.65
N THR A 26 -35.84 -5.36 -41.55
CA THR A 26 -34.76 -4.52 -41.03
C THR A 26 -34.44 -4.99 -39.63
N THR A 27 -33.36 -5.76 -39.47
CA THR A 27 -32.76 -6.03 -38.17
C THR A 27 -32.28 -4.69 -37.61
N ALA A 28 -32.90 -4.23 -36.53
CA ALA A 28 -32.37 -3.13 -35.76
C ALA A 28 -30.92 -3.46 -35.37
N PRO A 29 -30.00 -2.47 -35.39
CA PRO A 29 -28.63 -2.70 -34.96
C PRO A 29 -28.65 -3.25 -33.53
N SER A 30 -27.91 -4.34 -33.28
CA SER A 30 -27.72 -4.84 -31.93
C SER A 30 -27.14 -3.69 -31.11
N VAL A 31 -27.86 -3.28 -30.07
CA VAL A 31 -27.32 -2.41 -29.03
C VAL A 31 -26.04 -3.11 -28.57
N ALA A 32 -24.88 -2.46 -28.80
CA ALA A 32 -23.62 -2.95 -28.29
C ALA A 32 -23.81 -3.26 -26.81
N ALA A 33 -23.56 -4.51 -26.40
CA ALA A 33 -23.58 -4.85 -24.99
C ALA A 33 -22.63 -3.86 -24.30
N ALA A 34 -23.17 -3.04 -23.39
CA ALA A 34 -22.36 -2.14 -22.60
C ALA A 34 -21.25 -2.99 -21.97
N THR A 35 -19.99 -2.66 -22.27
CA THR A 35 -18.84 -3.32 -21.67
C THR A 35 -19.01 -3.19 -20.15
N ALA A 36 -19.18 -4.32 -19.47
CA ALA A 36 -19.39 -4.32 -18.03
C ALA A 36 -18.18 -3.66 -17.35
N ILE A 37 -18.45 -2.84 -16.32
CA ILE A 37 -17.41 -2.24 -15.50
C ILE A 37 -16.63 -3.38 -14.84
N ALA A 38 -15.31 -3.31 -14.95
CA ALA A 38 -14.41 -4.25 -14.32
C ALA A 38 -14.34 -4.01 -12.80
N GLU A 39 -15.19 -4.69 -12.04
CA GLU A 39 -15.22 -4.57 -10.58
C GLU A 39 -14.05 -5.34 -9.93
N PRO A 40 -13.28 -4.70 -9.05
CA PRO A 40 -12.24 -5.37 -8.30
C PRO A 40 -12.83 -6.34 -7.26
N SER A 41 -12.12 -7.42 -6.96
CA SER A 41 -12.46 -8.33 -5.86
C SER A 41 -11.50 -8.17 -4.70
N VAL A 42 -11.99 -8.30 -3.47
CA VAL A 42 -11.18 -8.28 -2.24
C VAL A 42 -11.61 -9.45 -1.38
N GLU A 43 -10.67 -10.33 -1.07
CA GLU A 43 -10.85 -11.56 -0.29
C GLU A 43 -9.85 -11.54 0.88
N GLN A 44 -10.31 -11.85 2.10
CA GLN A 44 -9.39 -12.02 3.22
C GLN A 44 -8.64 -13.35 3.06
N VAL A 45 -7.32 -13.30 3.17
CA VAL A 45 -6.48 -14.51 3.24
C VAL A 45 -6.71 -15.13 4.61
N PRO A 46 -7.01 -16.44 4.71
CA PRO A 46 -7.44 -17.09 5.96
C PRO A 46 -6.26 -17.39 6.91
N VAL A 47 -5.50 -16.34 7.24
CA VAL A 47 -4.30 -16.38 8.08
C VAL A 47 -4.27 -15.20 9.04
N THR A 48 -3.49 -15.34 10.10
CA THR A 48 -3.17 -14.23 11.02
C THR A 48 -1.75 -13.75 10.72
N VAL A 49 -1.59 -12.45 10.50
CA VAL A 49 -0.25 -11.85 10.35
C VAL A 49 0.25 -11.26 11.67
N ASP A 50 1.56 -11.33 11.86
CA ASP A 50 2.25 -10.69 12.97
C ASP A 50 2.33 -9.17 12.79
N SER A 51 2.45 -8.47 13.93
CA SER A 51 2.60 -7.02 13.99
C SER A 51 3.82 -6.50 13.20
N SER A 52 4.86 -7.30 12.97
CA SER A 52 6.05 -6.94 12.19
C SER A 52 5.86 -6.95 10.67
N ASN A 53 4.75 -7.47 10.15
CA ASN A 53 4.46 -7.64 8.72
C ASN A 53 4.11 -6.31 8.02
N GLN A 54 4.95 -5.29 8.16
CA GLN A 54 4.63 -3.87 7.92
C GLN A 54 5.55 -3.17 6.90
N SER A 55 6.23 -3.89 6.02
CA SER A 55 7.12 -3.26 5.04
C SER A 55 6.51 -3.21 3.63
N GLY A 56 6.75 -2.11 2.93
CA GLY A 56 6.20 -1.86 1.59
C GLY A 56 7.18 -2.09 0.43
N TRP A 57 8.40 -2.57 0.69
CA TRP A 57 9.49 -2.65 -0.31
C TRP A 57 9.83 -4.06 -0.81
N TRP A 58 9.32 -5.13 -0.20
CA TRP A 58 9.60 -6.52 -0.59
C TRP A 58 8.67 -7.09 -1.66
N ARG A 59 8.87 -8.39 -1.94
CA ARG A 59 8.12 -9.21 -2.90
C ARG A 59 7.42 -10.39 -2.19
N PRO A 60 6.45 -10.15 -1.29
CA PRO A 60 5.75 -11.22 -0.56
C PRO A 60 4.70 -11.96 -1.42
N LEU A 61 4.61 -11.66 -2.71
CA LEU A 61 3.52 -12.07 -3.59
C LEU A 61 4.10 -12.64 -4.88
N ASP A 62 3.61 -13.81 -5.27
CA ASP A 62 3.86 -14.36 -6.60
C ASP A 62 2.64 -15.12 -7.15
N SER A 63 2.63 -15.41 -8.45
CA SER A 63 1.57 -16.16 -9.13
C SER A 63 2.20 -17.12 -10.14
N PHE A 64 1.84 -18.40 -10.12
CA PHE A 64 2.40 -19.45 -10.98
C PHE A 64 1.34 -20.52 -11.25
N GLY A 65 1.19 -20.95 -12.50
CA GLY A 65 0.33 -22.08 -12.85
C GLY A 65 -1.09 -21.99 -12.31
N GLY A 66 -1.71 -20.81 -12.36
CA GLY A 66 -3.06 -20.55 -11.83
C GLY A 66 -3.15 -20.38 -10.30
N THR A 67 -2.04 -20.57 -9.57
CA THR A 67 -1.99 -20.45 -8.11
C THR A 67 -1.34 -19.13 -7.69
N ASP A 68 -1.95 -18.47 -6.69
CA ASP A 68 -1.39 -17.26 -6.08
C ASP A 68 -0.71 -17.62 -4.74
N TYR A 69 0.45 -17.02 -4.47
CA TYR A 69 1.29 -17.31 -3.31
C TYR A 69 1.54 -16.04 -2.48
N PHE A 70 1.43 -16.15 -1.17
CA PHE A 70 1.48 -15.05 -0.21
C PHE A 70 2.43 -15.42 0.93
N ALA A 71 3.61 -14.80 0.96
CA ALA A 71 4.54 -14.93 2.06
C ALA A 71 4.29 -13.86 3.13
N TYR A 72 4.31 -14.22 4.40
CA TYR A 72 4.01 -13.30 5.49
C TYR A 72 4.68 -13.73 6.80
N ASN A 73 4.83 -12.76 7.69
CA ASN A 73 5.19 -13.02 9.08
C ASN A 73 3.93 -13.39 9.86
N ALA A 74 3.94 -14.53 10.53
CA ALA A 74 2.87 -15.00 11.42
C ALA A 74 3.28 -14.85 12.89
N PRO A 75 2.36 -14.67 13.84
CA PRO A 75 2.73 -14.53 15.24
C PRO A 75 3.41 -15.80 15.77
N ALA A 76 4.58 -15.67 16.40
CA ALA A 76 5.19 -16.80 17.08
C ALA A 76 4.59 -16.99 18.49
N SER A 77 4.82 -18.17 19.07
CA SER A 77 4.47 -18.43 20.48
C SER A 77 5.22 -17.53 21.48
N THR A 78 6.36 -16.97 21.09
CA THR A 78 7.16 -16.06 21.90
C THR A 78 6.89 -14.61 21.50
N ALA A 79 6.50 -13.77 22.44
CA ALA A 79 6.26 -12.35 22.19
C ALA A 79 7.49 -11.63 21.63
N GLY A 80 7.27 -10.72 20.67
CA GLY A 80 8.35 -9.99 19.97
C GLY A 80 9.09 -10.83 18.93
N ARG A 81 8.50 -11.95 18.52
CA ARG A 81 9.00 -12.83 17.46
C ARG A 81 7.87 -13.22 16.51
N HIS A 82 8.27 -13.51 15.27
CA HIS A 82 7.40 -14.05 14.23
C HIS A 82 7.93 -15.36 13.68
N GLU A 83 7.01 -16.17 13.18
CA GLU A 83 7.26 -17.26 12.24
C GLU A 83 7.13 -16.72 10.81
N VAL A 84 7.71 -17.42 9.83
CA VAL A 84 7.53 -17.06 8.40
C VAL A 84 6.74 -18.14 7.71
N HIS A 85 5.67 -17.74 7.02
CA HIS A 85 4.73 -18.62 6.37
C HIS A 85 4.57 -18.28 4.89
N ILE A 86 4.12 -19.26 4.11
CA ILE A 86 3.67 -19.08 2.73
C ILE A 86 2.30 -19.72 2.60
N ALA A 87 1.29 -18.90 2.33
CA ALA A 87 -0.03 -19.36 1.92
C ALA A 87 -0.10 -19.47 0.39
N SER A 88 -0.83 -20.47 -0.12
CA SER A 88 -1.18 -20.57 -1.53
C SER A 88 -2.69 -20.68 -1.71
N ARG A 89 -3.19 -20.08 -2.79
CA ARG A 89 -4.58 -20.16 -3.22
C ARG A 89 -4.64 -20.75 -4.62
N ALA A 90 -5.18 -21.95 -4.73
CA ALA A 90 -5.41 -22.59 -6.03
C ALA A 90 -6.49 -21.84 -6.83
N GLU A 91 -6.59 -22.17 -8.12
CA GLU A 91 -7.57 -21.57 -9.04
C GLU A 91 -9.01 -21.80 -8.56
N ASP A 92 -9.29 -22.97 -7.97
CA ASP A 92 -10.59 -23.33 -7.39
C ASP A 92 -10.92 -22.61 -6.06
N GLY A 93 -10.00 -21.80 -5.54
CA GLY A 93 -10.14 -21.07 -4.27
C GLY A 93 -9.65 -21.83 -3.03
N THR A 94 -9.13 -23.05 -3.18
CA THR A 94 -8.59 -23.82 -2.06
C THR A 94 -7.32 -23.16 -1.52
N TRP A 95 -7.32 -22.89 -0.21
CA TRP A 95 -6.18 -22.35 0.52
C TRP A 95 -5.31 -23.46 1.14
N ARG A 96 -3.99 -23.27 1.12
CA ARG A 96 -3.02 -24.04 1.90
C ARG A 96 -2.04 -23.08 2.57
N ASP A 97 -1.50 -23.47 3.70
CA ASP A 97 -0.48 -22.72 4.44
C ASP A 97 0.64 -23.65 4.90
N GLY A 98 1.86 -23.13 4.97
CA GLY A 98 3.02 -23.82 5.50
C GLY A 98 4.03 -22.83 6.06
N CYS A 99 4.53 -23.11 7.27
CA CYS A 99 5.63 -22.37 7.87
C CYS A 99 6.97 -22.87 7.34
N LEU A 100 7.98 -21.99 7.36
CA LEU A 100 9.36 -22.39 7.08
C LEU A 100 9.92 -23.17 8.28
N PRO A 101 10.54 -24.35 8.07
CA PRO A 101 11.01 -25.16 9.17
C PRO A 101 12.37 -24.71 9.71
N ASP A 102 12.63 -24.97 10.98
CA ASP A 102 13.97 -25.03 11.55
C ASP A 102 14.59 -26.44 11.37
N ALA A 103 15.78 -26.66 11.92
CA ALA A 103 16.48 -27.95 11.82
C ALA A 103 15.72 -29.13 12.47
N SER A 104 14.77 -28.86 13.37
CA SER A 104 13.91 -29.88 14.00
C SER A 104 12.63 -30.17 13.21
N GLY A 105 12.30 -29.32 12.22
CA GLY A 105 11.05 -29.36 11.49
C GLY A 105 9.92 -28.53 12.11
N ALA A 106 10.16 -27.85 13.24
CA ALA A 106 9.24 -26.87 13.81
C ALA A 106 9.30 -25.55 13.04
N CYS A 107 8.32 -24.66 13.20
CA CYS A 107 8.33 -23.36 12.53
C CYS A 107 9.48 -22.50 13.04
N VAL A 108 10.31 -22.00 12.12
CA VAL A 108 11.44 -21.12 12.45
C VAL A 108 10.92 -19.78 12.96
N THR A 109 11.55 -19.24 14.01
CA THR A 109 11.17 -17.94 14.58
C THR A 109 12.30 -16.92 14.50
N TYR A 110 11.96 -15.67 14.21
CA TYR A 110 12.90 -14.54 14.17
C TYR A 110 12.40 -13.40 15.05
N VAL A 111 13.31 -12.49 15.42
CA VAL A 111 12.94 -11.27 16.17
C VAL A 111 12.13 -10.35 15.27
N ASP A 112 11.10 -9.73 15.83
CA ASP A 112 10.30 -8.74 15.12
C ASP A 112 11.14 -7.52 14.75
N ASP A 113 11.12 -7.19 13.46
CA ASP A 113 11.74 -5.99 12.92
C ASP A 113 10.81 -5.39 11.86
N VAL A 114 10.17 -4.29 12.25
CA VAL A 114 9.34 -3.49 11.37
C VAL A 114 10.25 -2.79 10.36
N GLY A 115 10.16 -3.23 9.11
CA GLY A 115 10.95 -2.67 8.02
C GLY A 115 11.94 -3.66 7.43
N HIS A 116 12.47 -4.62 8.20
CA HIS A 116 13.59 -5.46 7.72
C HIS A 116 13.33 -6.97 7.62
N ASN A 117 12.29 -7.50 8.28
CA ASN A 117 12.11 -8.95 8.36
C ASN A 117 10.96 -9.64 7.59
N GLN A 118 10.08 -8.96 6.85
CA GLN A 118 9.08 -9.65 6.02
C GLN A 118 9.69 -10.27 4.74
N PRO A 119 9.09 -11.38 4.27
CA PRO A 119 9.68 -12.22 3.25
C PRO A 119 9.54 -11.69 1.82
N SER A 120 10.49 -12.10 0.98
CA SER A 120 10.37 -12.07 -0.48
C SER A 120 10.37 -13.50 -1.02
N ILE A 121 9.45 -13.77 -1.95
CA ILE A 121 9.35 -15.06 -2.64
C ILE A 121 9.42 -14.91 -4.15
N VAL A 122 9.79 -15.99 -4.82
CA VAL A 122 9.61 -16.16 -6.26
C VAL A 122 9.50 -17.65 -6.55
N LEU A 123 8.59 -18.02 -7.43
CA LEU A 123 8.58 -19.35 -8.03
C LEU A 123 9.45 -19.31 -9.28
N ASP A 124 10.30 -20.29 -9.50
CA ASP A 124 11.05 -20.41 -10.75
C ASP A 124 10.18 -21.04 -11.86
N GLY A 125 10.76 -21.30 -13.05
CA GLY A 125 10.07 -21.89 -14.19
C GLY A 125 9.64 -23.34 -13.98
N GLU A 126 10.21 -24.02 -13.00
CA GLU A 126 9.85 -25.39 -12.61
C GLU A 126 8.79 -25.39 -11.50
N GLY A 127 8.38 -24.20 -11.02
CA GLY A 127 7.42 -24.02 -9.95
C GLY A 127 8.04 -24.21 -8.55
N VAL A 128 9.36 -24.29 -8.43
CA VAL A 128 10.04 -24.37 -7.13
C VAL A 128 9.96 -23.00 -6.44
N ILE A 129 9.55 -22.99 -5.17
CA ILE A 129 9.45 -21.76 -4.38
C ILE A 129 10.82 -21.43 -3.79
N HIS A 130 11.27 -20.20 -4.00
CA HIS A 130 12.46 -19.60 -3.39
C HIS A 130 12.01 -18.52 -2.41
N ALA A 131 12.41 -18.61 -1.14
CA ALA A 131 12.03 -17.66 -0.10
C ALA A 131 13.26 -17.07 0.60
N PHE A 132 13.34 -15.73 0.64
CA PHE A 132 14.37 -14.97 1.32
C PHE A 132 13.74 -14.18 2.46
N VAL A 133 14.18 -14.41 3.70
CA VAL A 133 13.36 -14.08 4.87
C VAL A 133 14.18 -13.44 5.99
N SER A 134 13.56 -12.52 6.73
CA SER A 134 14.07 -12.02 8.02
C SER A 134 15.54 -11.57 8.02
N MET A 135 16.00 -10.70 7.11
CA MET A 135 17.41 -10.27 7.04
C MET A 135 17.57 -8.76 7.25
N HIS A 136 18.28 -8.36 8.32
CA HIS A 136 18.70 -6.99 8.61
C HIS A 136 20.22 -6.91 8.87
N GLY A 137 21.01 -7.10 7.82
CA GLY A 137 22.47 -7.21 7.93
C GLY A 137 22.93 -8.59 8.38
N ASP A 138 22.01 -9.55 8.40
CA ASP A 138 22.27 -10.96 8.65
C ASP A 138 22.93 -11.63 7.44
N GLY A 139 23.58 -12.78 7.66
CA GLY A 139 23.89 -13.70 6.57
C GLY A 139 22.62 -14.18 5.87
N TRP A 140 22.79 -14.91 4.75
CA TRP A 140 21.67 -15.46 4.00
C TRP A 140 20.73 -16.28 4.90
N ARG A 141 19.42 -16.00 4.75
CA ARG A 141 18.31 -16.78 5.27
C ARG A 141 17.40 -17.10 4.09
N TYR A 142 17.66 -18.27 3.49
CA TYR A 142 17.09 -18.70 2.24
C TYR A 142 16.54 -20.11 2.35
N TYR A 143 15.32 -20.28 1.87
CA TYR A 143 14.58 -21.53 1.85
C TYR A 143 14.17 -21.87 0.42
N ARG A 144 14.21 -23.16 0.09
CA ARG A 144 13.82 -23.67 -1.23
C ARG A 144 12.85 -24.83 -1.08
N ALA A 145 11.81 -24.87 -1.91
CA ALA A 145 10.86 -25.98 -1.91
C ALA A 145 11.51 -27.23 -2.48
N THR A 146 11.21 -28.38 -1.89
CA THR A 146 11.62 -29.69 -2.42
C THR A 146 10.60 -30.27 -3.39
N ARG A 147 9.37 -29.74 -3.41
CA ARG A 147 8.31 -30.09 -4.35
C ARG A 147 7.74 -28.82 -4.99
N PRO A 148 7.64 -28.75 -6.33
CA PRO A 148 7.04 -27.61 -7.01
C PRO A 148 5.66 -27.22 -6.47
N GLY A 149 5.47 -25.92 -6.24
CA GLY A 149 4.21 -25.31 -5.77
C GLY A 149 3.77 -25.69 -4.36
N ASP A 150 4.48 -26.56 -3.65
CA ASP A 150 4.09 -27.04 -2.33
C ASP A 150 4.70 -26.19 -1.21
N VAL A 151 3.86 -25.33 -0.63
CA VAL A 151 4.17 -24.43 0.47
C VAL A 151 4.56 -25.14 1.78
N THR A 152 4.38 -26.46 1.88
CA THR A 152 4.76 -27.26 3.06
C THR A 152 6.11 -27.97 2.90
N SER A 153 6.77 -27.81 1.75
CA SER A 153 7.97 -28.60 1.38
C SER A 153 9.28 -27.82 1.43
N LEU A 154 9.27 -26.62 2.02
CA LEU A 154 10.42 -25.71 2.09
C LEU A 154 11.50 -26.27 3.02
N THR A 155 12.76 -26.15 2.61
CA THR A 155 13.94 -26.51 3.44
C THR A 155 14.97 -25.39 3.41
N GLU A 156 15.67 -25.19 4.52
CA GLU A 156 16.79 -24.24 4.63
C GLU A 156 17.89 -24.60 3.60
N ALA A 157 18.37 -23.61 2.85
CA ALA A 157 19.31 -23.80 1.75
C ALA A 157 20.35 -22.67 1.63
N SER A 158 20.56 -21.85 2.66
CA SER A 158 21.41 -20.65 2.59
C SER A 158 22.86 -20.95 2.26
N SER A 159 23.37 -22.14 2.62
CA SER A 159 24.73 -22.58 2.28
C SER A 159 24.98 -22.70 0.78
N THR A 160 23.91 -22.75 -0.04
CA THR A 160 24.00 -22.81 -1.51
C THR A 160 24.13 -21.44 -2.17
N LEU A 161 23.95 -20.35 -1.43
CA LEU A 161 24.08 -19.00 -1.96
C LEU A 161 25.55 -18.54 -1.96
N PRO A 162 25.97 -17.80 -3.00
CA PRO A 162 27.30 -17.19 -3.05
C PRO A 162 27.46 -16.06 -2.02
N ASP A 163 28.70 -15.57 -1.89
CA ASP A 163 29.05 -14.45 -0.99
C ASP A 163 28.77 -14.71 0.50
N ALA A 164 29.00 -15.95 0.94
CA ALA A 164 28.99 -16.31 2.35
C ALA A 164 29.89 -15.37 3.18
N GLY A 165 29.38 -14.90 4.31
CA GLY A 165 30.10 -14.01 5.24
C GLY A 165 29.78 -12.52 5.09
N LEU A 166 29.00 -12.11 4.10
CA LEU A 166 28.42 -10.76 4.05
C LEU A 166 27.09 -10.68 4.80
N GLY A 167 26.76 -9.47 5.27
CA GLY A 167 25.42 -9.13 5.75
C GLY A 167 24.54 -8.65 4.60
N PHE A 168 23.26 -9.01 4.62
CA PHE A 168 22.29 -8.71 3.56
C PHE A 168 21.04 -8.05 4.13
N THR A 169 20.39 -7.19 3.34
CA THR A 169 19.08 -6.61 3.67
C THR A 169 18.28 -6.38 2.40
N TYR A 170 16.95 -6.46 2.53
CA TYR A 170 16.00 -6.13 1.47
C TYR A 170 16.10 -6.99 0.19
N PRO A 171 15.94 -8.32 0.26
CA PRO A 171 15.86 -9.13 -0.95
C PRO A 171 14.62 -8.72 -1.77
N VAL A 172 14.80 -8.49 -3.08
CA VAL A 172 13.74 -8.22 -4.04
C VAL A 172 13.89 -9.20 -5.19
N THR A 173 12.83 -9.94 -5.48
CA THR A 173 12.86 -11.07 -6.41
C THR A 173 12.11 -10.80 -7.72
N ALA A 174 12.46 -11.56 -8.75
CA ALA A 174 11.71 -11.63 -10.01
C ALA A 174 11.94 -12.97 -10.71
N ARG A 175 10.94 -13.43 -11.48
CA ARG A 175 11.05 -14.63 -12.31
C ARG A 175 11.54 -14.27 -13.71
N GLY A 176 12.56 -14.97 -14.18
CA GLY A 176 13.10 -14.90 -15.53
C GLY A 176 12.16 -15.49 -16.57
N LYS A 177 12.24 -14.99 -17.81
CA LYS A 177 11.49 -15.52 -18.96
C LYS A 177 11.88 -16.97 -19.30
N ASP A 178 13.14 -17.30 -19.07
CA ASP A 178 13.73 -18.63 -19.23
C ASP A 178 13.44 -19.59 -18.06
N GLY A 179 12.64 -19.14 -17.08
CA GLY A 179 12.37 -19.89 -15.86
C GLY A 179 13.40 -19.70 -14.75
N SER A 180 14.47 -18.92 -14.95
CA SER A 180 15.38 -18.59 -13.85
C SER A 180 14.69 -17.78 -12.74
N ALA A 181 15.29 -17.74 -11.55
CA ALA A 181 14.89 -16.82 -10.49
C ALA A 181 15.99 -15.78 -10.25
N TYR A 182 15.60 -14.53 -10.01
CA TYR A 182 16.51 -13.44 -9.69
C TYR A 182 16.26 -12.94 -8.27
N VAL A 183 17.33 -12.54 -7.58
CA VAL A 183 17.25 -11.76 -6.35
C VAL A 183 18.24 -10.59 -6.40
N MET A 184 17.72 -9.38 -6.21
CA MET A 184 18.50 -8.18 -5.94
C MET A 184 18.48 -7.91 -4.44
N VAL A 185 19.62 -7.52 -3.88
CA VAL A 185 19.76 -7.31 -2.43
C VAL A 185 20.79 -6.22 -2.14
N ARG A 186 20.69 -5.60 -0.95
CA ARG A 186 21.74 -4.76 -0.38
C ARG A 186 22.75 -5.63 0.36
N ALA A 187 24.02 -5.58 0.00
CA ALA A 187 25.11 -6.27 0.69
C ALA A 187 25.97 -5.30 1.51
N HIS A 188 26.34 -5.69 2.72
CA HIS A 188 26.99 -4.84 3.71
C HIS A 188 28.50 -4.99 3.64
N ARG A 189 29.21 -3.90 3.30
CA ARG A 189 30.67 -3.77 3.41
C ARG A 189 30.99 -2.60 4.32
N ASP A 190 30.46 -2.64 5.54
CA ASP A 190 30.46 -1.51 6.47
C ASP A 190 31.89 -1.06 6.86
N ALA A 191 32.89 -1.94 6.86
CA ALA A 191 34.30 -1.56 7.05
C ALA A 191 34.85 -0.60 5.96
N ALA A 192 34.21 -0.58 4.78
CA ALA A 192 34.53 0.33 3.69
C ALA A 192 33.54 1.50 3.58
N ALA A 193 32.62 1.65 4.54
CA ALA A 193 31.50 2.59 4.48
C ALA A 193 30.64 2.43 3.21
N VAL A 194 30.40 1.19 2.79
CA VAL A 194 29.64 0.86 1.57
C VAL A 194 28.54 -0.14 1.90
N ARG A 195 27.34 0.11 1.39
CA ARG A 195 26.34 -0.94 1.21
C ARG A 195 25.95 -1.01 -0.26
N ASP A 196 26.45 -1.99 -0.98
CA ASP A 196 26.31 -2.12 -2.44
C ASP A 196 25.09 -2.95 -2.85
N GLY A 197 24.61 -2.72 -4.07
CA GLY A 197 23.53 -3.50 -4.68
C GLY A 197 24.09 -4.67 -5.44
N ARG A 198 23.54 -5.87 -5.24
CA ARG A 198 23.97 -7.09 -5.93
C ARG A 198 22.78 -7.81 -6.55
N LEU A 199 23.00 -8.37 -7.74
CA LEU A 199 22.04 -9.22 -8.43
C LEU A 199 22.58 -10.65 -8.49
N TYR A 200 21.73 -11.61 -8.16
CA TYR A 200 21.99 -13.04 -8.25
C TYR A 200 20.94 -13.71 -9.12
N ARG A 201 21.33 -14.82 -9.77
CA ARG A 201 20.46 -15.64 -10.62
C ARG A 201 20.54 -17.09 -10.21
N PHE A 202 19.39 -17.73 -10.06
CA PHE A 202 19.24 -19.17 -9.97
C PHE A 202 19.08 -19.73 -11.38
N ASP A 203 20.02 -20.59 -11.77
CA ASP A 203 19.92 -21.33 -13.02
C ASP A 203 19.16 -22.64 -12.76
N THR A 204 18.01 -22.81 -13.43
CA THR A 204 17.18 -24.02 -13.28
C THR A 204 17.82 -25.25 -13.91
N ALA A 205 18.65 -25.11 -14.95
CA ALA A 205 19.35 -26.27 -15.51
C ALA A 205 20.47 -26.77 -14.58
N ALA A 206 21.16 -25.85 -13.89
CA ALA A 206 22.23 -26.19 -12.95
C ALA A 206 21.76 -26.37 -11.50
N HIS A 207 20.52 -26.01 -11.18
CA HIS A 207 19.96 -25.91 -9.83
C HIS A 207 20.85 -25.12 -8.83
N ALA A 208 21.50 -24.06 -9.32
CA ALA A 208 22.50 -23.31 -8.56
C ALA A 208 22.34 -21.79 -8.67
N TRP A 209 22.61 -21.11 -7.56
CA TRP A 209 22.72 -19.65 -7.54
C TRP A 209 24.11 -19.20 -7.96
N SER A 210 24.17 -18.11 -8.73
CA SER A 210 25.41 -17.42 -9.08
C SER A 210 25.22 -15.90 -8.96
N ARG A 211 26.31 -15.17 -8.70
CA ARG A 211 26.29 -13.70 -8.73
C ARG A 211 26.35 -13.24 -10.18
N VAL A 212 25.37 -12.43 -10.58
CA VAL A 212 25.35 -11.76 -11.89
C VAL A 212 26.28 -10.55 -11.86
N ALA A 213 26.07 -9.64 -10.91
CA ALA A 213 26.86 -8.42 -10.81
C ALA A 213 26.80 -7.78 -9.41
N VAL A 214 27.82 -6.96 -9.11
CA VAL A 214 27.64 -5.80 -8.22
C VAL A 214 27.08 -4.68 -9.09
N ILE A 215 25.81 -4.36 -8.91
CA ILE A 215 25.05 -3.44 -9.78
C ILE A 215 25.55 -2.01 -9.60
N ALA A 216 25.68 -1.59 -8.34
CA ALA A 216 25.98 -0.21 -7.98
C ALA A 216 26.69 -0.16 -6.62
N SER A 217 27.69 0.72 -6.51
CA SER A 217 28.52 0.86 -5.30
C SER A 217 29.04 2.29 -5.13
N GLY A 218 29.18 2.75 -3.89
CA GLY A 218 29.75 4.06 -3.57
C GLY A 218 30.10 4.20 -2.10
N THR A 219 31.28 4.75 -1.79
CA THR A 219 31.71 5.03 -0.40
C THR A 219 30.87 6.14 0.20
N ASN A 220 30.42 5.95 1.44
CA ASN A 220 29.45 6.78 2.15
C ASN A 220 28.00 6.70 1.62
N TYR A 221 27.68 5.66 0.85
CA TYR A 221 26.34 5.43 0.32
C TYR A 221 25.80 4.05 0.66
N SER A 222 24.48 3.98 0.77
CA SER A 222 23.71 2.75 0.94
C SER A 222 22.76 2.55 -0.22
N PHE A 223 22.81 1.38 -0.85
CA PHE A 223 21.89 0.95 -1.90
C PHE A 223 20.54 0.51 -1.32
N TYR A 224 19.42 0.96 -1.86
CA TYR A 224 18.07 0.52 -1.47
C TYR A 224 17.40 -0.16 -2.66
N PRO A 225 17.27 -1.50 -2.66
CA PRO A 225 16.55 -2.19 -3.72
C PRO A 225 15.06 -1.89 -3.62
N ASP A 226 14.48 -1.38 -4.71
CA ASP A 226 13.06 -1.04 -4.75
C ASP A 226 12.25 -2.04 -5.56
N ASP A 227 12.73 -2.37 -6.77
CA ASP A 227 12.01 -3.32 -7.61
C ASP A 227 12.85 -4.04 -8.68
N LEU A 228 12.38 -5.23 -9.05
CA LEU A 228 12.85 -6.02 -10.20
C LEU A 228 11.67 -6.50 -11.04
N GLN A 229 11.67 -6.31 -12.35
CA GLN A 229 10.74 -7.02 -13.25
C GLN A 229 11.44 -7.51 -14.50
N VAL A 230 10.88 -8.55 -15.11
CA VAL A 230 11.41 -9.10 -16.36
C VAL A 230 10.42 -8.78 -17.48
N ASP A 231 10.95 -8.24 -18.58
CA ASP A 231 10.14 -7.86 -19.72
C ASP A 231 9.86 -9.03 -20.68
N ALA A 232 9.05 -8.76 -21.72
CA ALA A 232 8.67 -9.78 -22.69
C ALA A 232 9.86 -10.30 -23.53
N ALA A 233 10.97 -9.55 -23.62
CA ALA A 233 12.20 -9.97 -24.27
C ALA A 233 13.12 -10.79 -23.33
N GLY A 234 12.83 -10.80 -22.02
CA GLY A 234 13.61 -11.50 -21.01
C GLY A 234 14.64 -10.62 -20.30
N ARG A 235 14.64 -9.31 -20.55
CA ARG A 235 15.55 -8.37 -19.89
C ARG A 235 15.06 -8.05 -18.48
N VAL A 236 16.00 -7.92 -17.55
CA VAL A 236 15.74 -7.64 -16.14
C VAL A 236 15.85 -6.14 -15.89
N HIS A 237 14.72 -5.53 -15.56
CA HIS A 237 14.59 -4.12 -15.18
C HIS A 237 14.90 -3.98 -13.70
N VAL A 238 15.86 -3.12 -13.36
CA VAL A 238 16.42 -2.96 -12.01
C VAL A 238 16.18 -1.55 -11.52
N LEU A 239 15.57 -1.39 -10.35
CA LEU A 239 15.22 -0.12 -9.74
C LEU A 239 15.73 -0.02 -8.30
N TRP A 240 16.37 1.10 -7.97
CA TRP A 240 16.88 1.35 -6.63
C TRP A 240 16.94 2.83 -6.30
N GLU A 241 17.17 3.11 -5.03
CA GLU A 241 17.45 4.44 -4.49
C GLU A 241 18.81 4.42 -3.76
N TRP A 242 19.39 5.61 -3.53
CA TRP A 242 20.60 5.79 -2.74
C TRP A 242 20.28 6.50 -1.43
N GLY A 243 20.72 5.97 -0.30
CA GLY A 243 20.76 6.70 0.96
C GLY A 243 22.18 6.96 1.43
N PRO A 244 22.35 7.74 2.51
CA PRO A 244 23.66 7.93 3.12
C PRO A 244 24.15 6.62 3.75
N TRP A 245 25.44 6.55 4.05
CA TRP A 245 25.98 5.60 5.01
C TRP A 245 26.24 6.33 6.35
N PRO A 246 25.74 5.83 7.49
CA PRO A 246 24.83 4.69 7.62
C PRO A 246 23.44 4.99 7.01
N ALA A 247 22.74 3.91 6.65
CA ALA A 247 21.42 3.91 6.02
C ALA A 247 20.35 4.70 6.81
N THR A 248 19.53 5.51 6.13
CA THR A 248 18.38 6.27 6.69
C THR A 248 17.07 6.01 5.95
N THR A 249 15.95 6.52 6.48
CA THR A 249 14.62 6.43 5.86
C THR A 249 14.40 7.40 4.71
N HIS A 250 15.16 8.50 4.68
CA HIS A 250 15.23 9.43 3.54
C HIS A 250 16.30 8.95 2.56
N ARG A 251 15.91 8.82 1.29
CA ARG A 251 16.74 8.33 0.21
C ARG A 251 16.67 9.32 -0.95
N HIS A 252 17.57 9.19 -1.90
CA HIS A 252 17.84 10.16 -2.95
C HIS A 252 18.27 9.44 -4.23
N LEU A 253 18.43 10.18 -5.32
CA LEU A 253 18.98 9.65 -6.57
C LEU A 253 18.28 8.37 -7.03
N GLY A 254 16.95 8.43 -7.16
CA GLY A 254 16.18 7.30 -7.69
C GLY A 254 16.76 6.88 -9.04
N SER A 255 17.15 5.61 -9.16
CA SER A 255 17.99 5.09 -10.24
C SER A 255 17.42 3.82 -10.87
N TYR A 256 17.71 3.64 -12.16
CA TYR A 256 17.18 2.57 -12.99
C TYR A 256 18.22 2.08 -14.01
N ALA A 257 18.25 0.77 -14.27
CA ALA A 257 19.06 0.14 -15.31
C ALA A 257 18.40 -1.15 -15.81
N VAL A 258 18.87 -1.64 -16.96
CA VAL A 258 18.41 -2.89 -17.57
C VAL A 258 19.60 -3.84 -17.71
N PHE A 259 19.43 -5.08 -17.26
CA PHE A 259 20.34 -6.19 -17.51
C PHE A 259 19.74 -7.12 -18.58
N ASP A 260 20.52 -7.50 -19.58
CA ASP A 260 20.12 -8.47 -20.59
C ASP A 260 20.83 -9.82 -20.33
N PRO A 261 20.11 -10.86 -19.89
CA PRO A 261 20.69 -12.18 -19.65
C PRO A 261 21.23 -12.86 -20.92
N ALA A 262 20.78 -12.46 -22.11
CA ALA A 262 21.17 -13.11 -23.36
C ALA A 262 22.63 -12.85 -23.74
N ASP A 263 23.15 -11.67 -23.42
CA ASP A 263 24.53 -11.26 -23.72
C ASP A 263 25.31 -10.74 -22.50
N GLY A 264 24.66 -10.65 -21.33
CA GLY A 264 25.25 -10.16 -20.10
C GLY A 264 25.41 -8.63 -20.04
N SER A 265 24.85 -7.89 -21.00
CA SER A 265 25.02 -6.44 -21.09
C SER A 265 24.14 -5.68 -20.10
N TRP A 266 24.62 -4.49 -19.72
CA TRP A 266 23.86 -3.52 -18.94
C TRP A 266 23.58 -2.29 -19.80
N ARG A 267 22.38 -1.72 -19.67
CA ARG A 267 21.94 -0.56 -20.44
C ARG A 267 21.15 0.42 -19.59
N ASP A 268 21.19 1.69 -19.97
CA ASP A 268 20.30 2.71 -19.43
C ASP A 268 18.93 2.70 -20.15
N VAL A 269 18.06 3.64 -19.78
CA VAL A 269 16.73 3.79 -20.38
C VAL A 269 16.74 4.13 -21.89
N THR A 270 17.86 4.66 -22.41
CA THR A 270 18.04 4.94 -23.84
C THR A 270 18.51 3.73 -24.64
N GLY A 271 18.95 2.67 -23.95
CA GLY A 271 19.60 1.50 -24.54
C GLY A 271 21.12 1.63 -24.68
N ALA A 272 21.71 2.75 -24.24
CA ALA A 272 23.15 2.95 -24.23
C ALA A 272 23.82 2.01 -23.21
N ALA A 273 24.99 1.50 -23.56
CA ALA A 273 25.71 0.53 -22.74
C ALA A 273 26.21 1.17 -21.43
N LEU A 274 26.08 0.43 -20.33
CA LEU A 274 26.56 0.78 -19.00
C LEU A 274 27.67 -0.17 -18.55
N THR A 275 28.58 0.34 -17.74
CA THR A 275 29.58 -0.47 -17.02
C THR A 275 29.24 -0.47 -15.54
N VAL A 276 28.98 -1.64 -14.98
CA VAL A 276 28.72 -1.84 -13.55
C VAL A 276 30.04 -2.14 -12.81
N PRO A 277 30.20 -1.73 -11.52
CA PRO A 277 29.21 -1.10 -10.67
C PRO A 277 28.97 0.38 -11.00
N LEU A 278 27.70 0.80 -11.02
CA LEU A 278 27.29 2.19 -11.18
C LEU A 278 27.56 3.00 -9.90
N ALA A 279 28.08 4.22 -10.08
CA ALA A 279 28.27 5.18 -8.99
C ALA A 279 26.95 5.90 -8.64
N PRO A 280 26.82 6.48 -7.43
CA PRO A 280 25.75 7.42 -7.14
C PRO A 280 25.74 8.57 -8.15
N GLY A 281 24.59 8.82 -8.78
CA GLY A 281 24.48 9.89 -9.77
C GLY A 281 25.07 9.56 -11.15
N ALA A 282 25.07 8.29 -11.57
CA ALA A 282 25.64 7.78 -12.84
C ALA A 282 24.99 8.29 -14.15
N GLY A 283 24.55 9.55 -14.18
CA GLY A 283 24.01 10.23 -15.36
C GLY A 283 22.49 10.28 -15.41
N ASN A 284 21.98 11.24 -16.18
CA ASN A 284 20.56 11.56 -16.25
C ASN A 284 19.70 10.43 -16.84
N ALA A 285 20.26 9.53 -17.65
CA ALA A 285 19.52 8.39 -18.19
C ALA A 285 19.29 7.30 -17.13
N VAL A 286 20.19 7.16 -16.15
CA VAL A 286 20.06 6.21 -15.03
C VAL A 286 19.19 6.81 -13.93
N VAL A 287 19.34 8.10 -13.64
CA VAL A 287 18.73 8.75 -12.48
C VAL A 287 17.36 9.36 -12.84
N TYR A 288 16.27 8.66 -12.51
CA TYR A 288 14.90 9.11 -12.74
C TYR A 288 14.48 10.26 -11.80
N GLN A 289 15.10 10.37 -10.62
CA GLN A 289 14.89 11.47 -9.66
C GLN A 289 16.25 11.99 -9.19
N PRO A 290 16.82 13.03 -9.83
CA PRO A 290 18.10 13.61 -9.44
C PRO A 290 17.94 14.47 -8.19
N TYR A 291 19.08 14.91 -7.66
CA TYR A 291 19.13 15.98 -6.65
C TYR A 291 18.49 17.26 -7.19
N GLU A 292 17.75 17.96 -6.34
CA GLU A 292 17.38 19.35 -6.53
C GLU A 292 18.42 20.32 -5.94
N ASP A 293 18.26 21.61 -6.21
CA ASP A 293 19.20 22.65 -5.77
C ASP A 293 19.40 22.66 -4.25
N GLY A 294 20.65 22.46 -3.81
CA GLY A 294 21.03 22.40 -2.40
C GLY A 294 20.69 21.08 -1.69
N GLU A 295 20.20 20.07 -2.42
CA GLU A 295 20.02 18.71 -1.91
C GLU A 295 21.35 17.97 -1.85
N THR A 296 21.52 17.13 -0.82
CA THR A 296 22.66 16.23 -0.66
C THR A 296 22.17 14.86 -0.19
N ILE A 297 23.03 13.85 -0.17
CA ILE A 297 22.67 12.50 0.29
C ILE A 297 22.19 12.44 1.75
N THR A 298 22.49 13.45 2.57
CA THR A 298 22.08 13.52 3.98
C THR A 298 20.87 14.43 4.22
N SER A 299 20.27 14.98 3.16
CA SER A 299 19.09 15.84 3.26
C SER A 299 17.89 15.07 3.84
N THR A 300 17.09 15.74 4.68
CA THR A 300 15.89 15.16 5.32
C THR A 300 14.58 15.65 4.69
N SER A 301 14.69 16.08 3.43
CA SER A 301 13.64 16.55 2.53
C SER A 301 14.11 16.29 1.11
N ARG A 302 13.25 16.51 0.11
CA ARG A 302 13.48 16.14 -1.29
C ARG A 302 13.83 14.67 -1.46
N ALA A 303 13.23 13.85 -0.60
CA ALA A 303 13.63 12.47 -0.41
C ALA A 303 12.65 11.51 -1.10
N VAL A 304 13.19 10.48 -1.72
CA VAL A 304 12.44 9.34 -2.25
C VAL A 304 12.21 8.32 -1.13
N GLN A 305 11.05 7.67 -1.14
CA GLN A 305 10.80 6.50 -0.29
C GLN A 305 9.86 5.52 -0.96
N SER A 306 10.34 4.31 -1.24
CA SER A 306 9.58 3.25 -1.91
C SER A 306 9.23 3.62 -3.34
N ALA A 307 9.84 2.90 -4.27
CA ALA A 307 9.52 2.98 -5.68
C ALA A 307 9.11 1.60 -6.23
N LYS A 308 8.33 1.60 -7.31
CA LYS A 308 7.99 0.41 -8.09
C LYS A 308 7.99 0.77 -9.56
N LEU A 309 8.40 -0.17 -10.40
CA LEU A 309 8.39 0.01 -11.85
C LEU A 309 7.22 -0.74 -12.46
N ALA A 310 6.73 -0.29 -13.60
CA ALA A 310 5.81 -1.05 -14.45
C ALA A 310 6.50 -1.31 -15.77
N VAL A 311 6.60 -2.58 -16.16
CA VAL A 311 7.01 -2.98 -17.51
C VAL A 311 5.78 -3.34 -18.32
N TYR A 312 5.74 -2.92 -19.58
CA TYR A 312 4.71 -3.31 -20.53
C TYR A 312 5.35 -3.72 -21.86
N GLY A 313 5.07 -4.95 -22.28
CA GLY A 313 5.78 -5.55 -23.41
C GLY A 313 7.26 -5.67 -23.10
N ASP A 314 8.09 -5.07 -23.93
CA ASP A 314 9.54 -5.05 -23.81
C ASP A 314 10.07 -3.73 -23.21
N GLN A 315 9.22 -2.81 -22.78
CA GLN A 315 9.66 -1.48 -22.34
C GLN A 315 9.23 -1.14 -20.92
N LEU A 316 10.02 -0.27 -20.28
CA LEU A 316 9.60 0.42 -19.07
C LEU A 316 8.43 1.34 -19.42
N ALA A 317 7.29 1.13 -18.76
CA ALA A 317 6.15 2.03 -18.86
C ALA A 317 6.33 3.26 -17.97
N GLY A 318 6.88 3.06 -16.77
CA GLY A 318 7.22 4.14 -15.84
C GLY A 318 7.42 3.63 -14.41
N ILE A 319 7.69 4.56 -13.50
CA ILE A 319 8.08 4.31 -12.11
C ILE A 319 7.16 5.13 -11.22
N ALA A 320 6.45 4.47 -10.29
CA ALA A 320 5.71 5.16 -9.24
C ALA A 320 6.54 5.16 -7.96
N TYR A 321 6.58 6.29 -7.27
CA TYR A 321 7.36 6.45 -6.05
C TYR A 321 6.74 7.47 -5.10
N ARG A 322 7.10 7.41 -3.82
CA ARG A 322 6.75 8.46 -2.87
C ARG A 322 7.88 9.49 -2.81
N TYR A 323 7.52 10.77 -2.72
CA TYR A 323 8.50 11.86 -2.71
C TYR A 323 8.18 12.94 -1.67
N LEU A 324 9.10 13.18 -0.75
CA LEU A 324 8.97 14.20 0.28
C LEU A 324 9.51 15.53 -0.24
N THR A 325 8.64 16.49 -0.58
CA THR A 325 9.08 17.78 -1.12
C THR A 325 9.75 18.67 -0.06
N ALA A 326 9.18 18.74 1.14
CA ALA A 326 9.70 19.53 2.27
C ALA A 326 9.78 18.67 3.53
N ARG A 327 10.61 19.07 4.50
CA ARG A 327 10.78 18.31 5.74
C ARG A 327 9.43 18.16 6.44
N SER A 328 9.04 16.91 6.65
CA SER A 328 7.95 16.55 7.55
C SER A 328 8.53 16.33 8.96
N GLY A 329 7.79 16.67 10.02
CA GLY A 329 8.18 16.37 11.40
C GLY A 329 8.37 14.86 11.69
N SER A 330 8.07 13.99 10.72
CA SER A 330 8.27 12.54 10.71
C SER A 330 8.94 12.08 9.41
N THR A 331 9.64 10.95 9.45
CA THR A 331 10.31 10.38 8.27
C THR A 331 9.41 9.51 7.39
N PHE A 332 8.12 9.39 7.74
CA PHE A 332 7.16 8.53 7.03
C PHE A 332 5.93 9.27 6.50
N THR A 333 5.72 10.54 6.90
CA THR A 333 4.58 11.37 6.48
C THR A 333 5.05 12.53 5.60
N GLY A 334 4.12 13.23 4.94
CA GLY A 334 4.44 14.40 4.11
C GLY A 334 4.83 14.08 2.67
N PHE A 335 4.77 12.81 2.26
CA PHE A 335 5.20 12.39 0.93
C PHE A 335 4.10 12.61 -0.11
N ASP A 336 4.44 13.11 -1.28
CA ASP A 336 3.61 13.08 -2.48
C ASP A 336 3.63 11.67 -3.10
N VAL A 337 2.60 11.34 -3.87
CA VAL A 337 2.64 10.22 -4.82
C VAL A 337 3.11 10.79 -6.16
N ARG A 338 4.23 10.26 -6.70
CA ARG A 338 4.80 10.70 -7.97
C ARG A 338 4.91 9.58 -8.99
N TYR A 339 4.97 9.98 -10.25
CA TYR A 339 5.20 9.07 -11.36
C TYR A 339 6.30 9.63 -12.28
N ALA A 340 7.25 8.79 -12.65
CA ALA A 340 8.30 9.09 -13.62
C ALA A 340 8.14 8.24 -14.87
N SER A 341 8.28 8.87 -16.04
CA SER A 341 8.27 8.20 -17.35
C SER A 341 9.39 8.73 -18.22
N TRP A 342 9.86 7.91 -19.17
CA TRP A 342 10.84 8.34 -20.16
C TRP A 342 10.11 8.71 -21.45
N ASP A 343 10.31 9.93 -21.94
CA ASP A 343 9.65 10.43 -23.16
C ASP A 343 10.44 10.16 -24.46
N GLY A 344 11.57 9.46 -24.36
CA GLY A 344 12.52 9.26 -25.46
C GLY A 344 13.76 10.15 -25.37
N ALA A 345 13.71 11.24 -24.59
CA ALA A 345 14.81 12.20 -24.46
C ALA A 345 15.17 12.53 -22.99
N ALA A 346 14.19 12.55 -22.10
CA ALA A 346 14.38 12.87 -20.69
C ALA A 346 13.34 12.19 -19.79
N TRP A 347 13.68 12.01 -18.52
CA TRP A 347 12.71 11.65 -17.50
C TRP A 347 11.73 12.79 -17.25
N LYS A 348 10.44 12.49 -17.40
CA LYS A 348 9.32 13.33 -16.97
C LYS A 348 8.83 12.85 -15.64
N ARG A 349 8.74 13.76 -14.68
CA ARG A 349 8.25 13.52 -13.32
C ARG A 349 6.99 14.33 -13.11
N GLU A 350 5.95 13.68 -12.63
CA GLU A 350 4.68 14.32 -12.29
C GLU A 350 4.30 14.01 -10.85
N THR A 351 3.59 14.95 -10.23
CA THR A 351 2.89 14.71 -8.96
C THR A 351 1.50 14.16 -9.28
N VAL A 352 1.28 12.90 -8.93
CA VAL A 352 -0.02 12.21 -9.07
C VAL A 352 -0.97 12.68 -7.97
N LEU A 353 -0.45 12.79 -6.75
CA LEU A 353 -1.16 13.30 -5.59
C LEU A 353 -0.20 14.12 -4.73
N ALA A 354 -0.51 15.41 -4.56
CA ALA A 354 0.23 16.28 -3.66
C ALA A 354 -0.30 16.11 -2.24
N ARG A 355 0.57 15.79 -1.28
CA ARG A 355 0.16 15.65 0.12
C ARG A 355 -0.28 16.99 0.73
N ALA A 356 0.27 18.10 0.27
CA ALA A 356 -0.08 19.43 0.78
C ALA A 356 -1.56 19.80 0.56
N ASP A 357 -2.22 19.18 -0.43
CA ASP A 357 -3.59 19.51 -0.83
C ASP A 357 -4.66 18.75 -0.02
N HIS A 358 -4.26 17.84 0.87
CA HIS A 358 -5.16 16.97 1.60
C HIS A 358 -4.75 16.82 3.06
N ALA A 359 -5.68 16.60 3.99
CA ALA A 359 -5.36 16.39 5.41
C ALA A 359 -5.00 14.94 5.78
N VAL A 360 -4.82 14.07 4.78
CA VAL A 360 -4.45 12.66 4.95
C VAL A 360 -3.06 12.40 4.38
N ASP A 361 -2.30 11.54 5.03
CA ASP A 361 -1.00 11.06 4.56
C ASP A 361 -1.16 9.87 3.60
N ASN A 362 -0.06 9.42 3.03
CA ASN A 362 0.00 8.09 2.42
C ASN A 362 1.10 7.26 3.08
N SER A 363 0.79 5.99 3.33
CA SER A 363 1.70 5.06 4.00
C SER A 363 2.96 4.77 3.18
N ALA A 364 4.01 4.27 3.83
CA ALA A 364 5.26 3.82 3.22
C ALA A 364 5.12 2.52 2.39
N THR A 365 4.36 2.61 1.30
CA THR A 365 4.10 1.54 0.33
C THR A 365 3.63 2.15 -0.99
N ILE A 366 4.00 1.53 -2.10
CA ILE A 366 3.47 1.86 -3.42
C ILE A 366 3.51 0.62 -4.31
N GLY A 367 2.63 0.57 -5.30
CA GLY A 367 2.56 -0.43 -6.36
C GLY A 367 2.25 0.27 -7.68
N VAL A 368 2.70 -0.30 -8.79
CA VAL A 368 2.33 0.19 -10.11
C VAL A 368 2.20 -0.97 -11.10
N THR A 369 1.19 -0.90 -11.94
CA THR A 369 0.99 -1.82 -13.06
C THR A 369 0.59 -1.04 -14.30
N ARG A 370 0.71 -1.68 -15.47
CA ARG A 370 0.18 -1.14 -16.71
C ARG A 370 -0.66 -2.18 -17.44
N ALA A 371 -1.92 -1.86 -17.71
CA ALA A 371 -2.87 -2.67 -18.46
C ALA A 371 -3.22 -1.96 -19.79
N GLY A 372 -2.58 -2.39 -20.88
CA GLY A 372 -2.71 -1.71 -22.17
C GLY A 372 -2.21 -0.27 -22.08
N ALA A 373 -3.09 0.69 -22.38
CA ALA A 373 -2.81 2.12 -22.27
C ALA A 373 -3.00 2.67 -20.84
N VAL A 374 -3.61 1.90 -19.94
CA VAL A 374 -3.95 2.35 -18.58
C VAL A 374 -2.79 2.09 -17.63
N THR A 375 -2.31 3.16 -17.00
CA THR A 375 -1.37 3.09 -15.88
C THR A 375 -2.15 3.11 -14.59
N ARG A 376 -1.80 2.21 -13.66
CA ARG A 376 -2.44 2.08 -12.36
C ARG A 376 -1.41 2.20 -11.27
N ILE A 377 -1.60 3.13 -10.35
CA ILE A 377 -0.77 3.30 -9.16
C ILE A 377 -1.62 2.90 -7.95
N TYR A 378 -1.08 2.00 -7.14
CA TYR A 378 -1.67 1.57 -5.90
C TYR A 378 -0.88 2.16 -4.75
N PHE A 379 -1.55 2.89 -3.87
CA PHE A 379 -0.96 3.39 -2.64
C PHE A 379 -1.97 3.24 -1.51
N VAL A 380 -1.56 3.58 -0.29
CA VAL A 380 -2.45 3.55 0.87
C VAL A 380 -2.56 4.96 1.40
N ALA A 381 -3.78 5.50 1.45
CA ALA A 381 -4.06 6.74 2.15
C ALA A 381 -4.27 6.44 3.65
N GLU A 382 -3.75 7.29 4.52
CA GLU A 382 -3.82 7.14 5.97
C GLU A 382 -4.25 8.42 6.65
N ALA A 383 -5.18 8.30 7.59
CA ALA A 383 -5.63 9.39 8.44
C ALA A 383 -5.27 9.08 9.89
N GLY A 384 -4.59 10.03 10.54
CA GLY A 384 -4.55 10.07 11.99
C GLY A 384 -5.94 10.29 12.56
N GLY A 385 -6.11 9.99 13.85
CA GLY A 385 -7.36 10.20 14.55
C GLY A 385 -7.26 9.71 15.99
N CYS A 386 -8.24 10.08 16.81
CA CYS A 386 -8.23 9.81 18.24
C CYS A 386 -8.39 8.31 18.53
N GLY A 387 -8.97 7.55 17.59
CA GLY A 387 -9.05 6.09 17.61
C GLY A 387 -7.81 5.35 17.09
N GLY A 388 -6.74 6.07 16.74
CA GLY A 388 -5.56 5.52 16.06
C GLY A 388 -5.55 5.79 14.55
N VAL A 389 -4.51 5.30 13.88
CA VAL A 389 -4.38 5.43 12.43
C VAL A 389 -5.47 4.62 11.73
N ARG A 390 -6.05 5.18 10.69
CA ARG A 390 -6.96 4.50 9.76
C ARG A 390 -6.37 4.56 8.38
N SER A 391 -6.60 3.55 7.56
CA SER A 391 -6.06 3.55 6.20
C SER A 391 -6.98 2.86 5.20
N GLN A 392 -6.80 3.20 3.92
CA GLN A 392 -7.51 2.59 2.80
C GLN A 392 -6.59 2.50 1.59
N VAL A 393 -6.66 1.39 0.87
CA VAL A 393 -5.94 1.24 -0.41
C VAL A 393 -6.63 2.11 -1.45
N VAL A 394 -5.82 2.84 -2.22
CA VAL A 394 -6.25 3.73 -3.29
C VAL A 394 -5.62 3.26 -4.60
N ARG A 395 -6.46 3.16 -5.62
CA ARG A 395 -6.06 2.94 -7.01
C ARG A 395 -6.23 4.26 -7.75
N ALA A 396 -5.11 4.87 -8.14
CA ALA A 396 -5.07 5.96 -9.11
C ALA A 396 -4.90 5.38 -10.51
N GLU A 397 -5.75 5.78 -11.45
CA GLU A 397 -5.71 5.31 -12.83
C GLU A 397 -5.68 6.46 -13.82
N ARG A 398 -4.99 6.23 -14.93
CA ARG A 398 -5.01 7.12 -16.08
C ARG A 398 -4.81 6.34 -17.37
N SER A 399 -5.61 6.66 -18.37
CA SER A 399 -5.36 6.28 -19.76
C SER A 399 -4.60 7.40 -20.48
N GLY A 400 -3.43 7.10 -21.05
CA GLY A 400 -2.61 8.10 -21.74
C GLY A 400 -2.15 9.24 -20.82
N THR A 401 -2.41 10.49 -21.21
CA THR A 401 -1.94 11.72 -20.53
C THR A 401 -3.07 12.55 -19.90
N GLY A 402 -4.25 11.96 -19.68
CA GLY A 402 -5.39 12.63 -19.03
C GLY A 402 -5.18 12.93 -17.54
N PRO A 403 -6.21 13.43 -16.82
CA PRO A 403 -6.15 13.52 -15.36
C PRO A 403 -6.12 12.13 -14.72
N TRP A 404 -5.58 12.06 -13.51
CA TRP A 404 -5.67 10.86 -12.68
C TRP A 404 -7.05 10.76 -12.04
N ALA A 405 -7.67 9.58 -12.12
CA ALA A 405 -8.91 9.26 -11.44
C ALA A 405 -8.61 8.32 -10.26
N PHE A 406 -9.25 8.56 -9.11
CA PHE A 406 -8.99 7.82 -7.88
C PHE A 406 -10.18 6.95 -7.50
N SER A 407 -9.89 5.75 -7.02
CA SER A 407 -10.90 4.82 -6.50
C SER A 407 -10.36 4.11 -5.28
N ALA A 408 -11.22 3.85 -4.30
CA ALA A 408 -10.87 3.03 -3.15
C ALA A 408 -10.87 1.55 -3.55
N LEU A 409 -9.97 0.76 -2.96
CA LEU A 409 -9.93 -0.69 -3.10
C LEU A 409 -10.10 -1.34 -1.74
N GLY A 410 -11.27 -1.94 -1.51
CA GLY A 410 -11.66 -2.49 -0.21
C GLY A 410 -12.03 -1.40 0.81
N ASP A 411 -12.34 -1.83 2.03
CA ASP A 411 -12.85 -0.97 3.10
C ASP A 411 -11.74 -0.19 3.82
N VAL A 412 -12.15 0.85 4.57
CA VAL A 412 -11.27 1.52 5.54
C VAL A 412 -10.94 0.54 6.66
N ARG A 413 -9.67 0.52 7.09
CA ARG A 413 -9.17 -0.38 8.14
C ARG A 413 -8.47 0.38 9.25
N GLN A 414 -8.45 -0.23 10.43
CA GLN A 414 -7.67 0.23 11.56
C GLN A 414 -6.19 -0.11 11.36
N GLY A 415 -5.34 0.83 11.72
CA GLY A 415 -3.89 0.75 11.57
C GLY A 415 -3.39 1.05 10.16
N LEU A 416 -2.07 0.91 10.05
CA LEU A 416 -1.34 1.04 8.79
C LEU A 416 -1.61 -0.16 7.89
N GLN A 417 -1.75 0.10 6.59
CA GLN A 417 -1.72 -0.93 5.57
C GLN A 417 -0.42 -0.86 4.76
N ARG A 418 0.02 -2.01 4.27
CA ARG A 418 1.07 -2.13 3.25
C ARG A 418 0.58 -2.96 2.11
N LEU A 419 1.05 -2.65 0.91
CA LEU A 419 0.68 -3.39 -0.27
C LEU A 419 1.86 -3.80 -1.14
N ARG A 420 1.58 -4.80 -1.95
CA ARG A 420 2.35 -5.14 -3.14
C ARG A 420 1.36 -5.39 -4.27
N ALA A 421 1.64 -4.84 -5.45
CA ALA A 421 0.87 -5.12 -6.66
C ALA A 421 1.78 -5.72 -7.73
N GLN A 422 1.25 -6.66 -8.50
CA GLN A 422 1.88 -7.17 -9.72
C GLN A 422 0.84 -7.74 -10.68
N ARG A 423 1.23 -7.99 -11.94
CA ARG A 423 0.42 -8.77 -12.87
C ARG A 423 0.42 -10.25 -12.43
N SER A 424 -0.76 -10.86 -12.34
CA SER A 424 -0.91 -12.31 -12.15
C SER A 424 -0.82 -13.08 -13.46
N VAL A 425 -0.58 -14.39 -13.37
CA VAL A 425 -0.68 -15.28 -14.55
C VAL A 425 -2.11 -15.39 -15.07
N ASN A 426 -3.10 -15.09 -14.22
CA ASN A 426 -4.53 -15.10 -14.54
C ASN A 426 -5.01 -13.82 -15.23
N GLY A 427 -4.09 -12.92 -15.63
CA GLY A 427 -4.42 -11.73 -16.41
C GLY A 427 -5.06 -10.59 -15.61
N THR A 428 -4.95 -10.61 -14.27
CA THR A 428 -5.38 -9.53 -13.38
C THR A 428 -4.20 -8.78 -12.80
N ASP A 429 -4.42 -7.59 -12.26
CA ASP A 429 -3.53 -7.07 -11.24
C ASP A 429 -3.87 -7.77 -9.93
N LEU A 430 -2.89 -8.42 -9.32
CA LEU A 430 -2.99 -9.10 -8.05
C LEU A 430 -2.29 -8.28 -6.99
N LEU A 431 -2.97 -8.11 -5.85
CA LEU A 431 -2.47 -7.36 -4.73
C LEU A 431 -2.43 -8.22 -3.47
N TYR A 432 -1.33 -8.04 -2.75
CA TYR A 432 -1.15 -8.40 -1.35
C TYR A 432 -1.39 -7.12 -0.55
N VAL A 433 -2.31 -7.14 0.40
CA VAL A 433 -2.58 -6.00 1.28
C VAL A 433 -2.60 -6.49 2.71
N THR A 434 -1.70 -6.02 3.56
CA THR A 434 -1.64 -6.41 4.99
C THR A 434 -2.06 -5.26 5.90
N ALA A 435 -2.77 -5.57 6.98
CA ALA A 435 -3.12 -4.65 8.07
C ALA A 435 -2.78 -5.31 9.43
N PRO A 436 -1.50 -5.25 9.85
CA PRO A 436 -1.01 -6.01 10.99
C PRO A 436 -1.64 -5.65 12.34
N VAL A 437 -2.13 -4.42 12.51
CA VAL A 437 -2.82 -3.99 13.73
C VAL A 437 -4.05 -4.85 14.04
N ILE A 438 -4.74 -5.33 12.99
CA ILE A 438 -5.88 -6.23 13.12
C ILE A 438 -5.54 -7.66 12.70
N GLY A 439 -4.25 -7.99 12.59
CA GLY A 439 -3.74 -9.32 12.32
C GLY A 439 -4.18 -9.91 10.98
N ALA A 440 -4.51 -9.09 9.97
CA ALA A 440 -5.12 -9.59 8.74
C ALA A 440 -4.33 -9.29 7.46
N LEU A 441 -4.56 -10.16 6.46
CA LEU A 441 -4.01 -10.12 5.12
C LEU A 441 -5.13 -10.29 4.10
N TRP A 442 -5.07 -9.57 2.99
CA TRP A 442 -6.06 -9.61 1.93
C TRP A 442 -5.41 -9.79 0.57
N ARG A 443 -6.10 -10.57 -0.25
CA ARG A 443 -5.90 -10.70 -1.68
C ARG A 443 -6.87 -9.75 -2.36
N ALA A 444 -6.39 -8.87 -3.23
CA ALA A 444 -7.27 -8.13 -4.12
C ALA A 444 -6.91 -8.42 -5.58
N THR A 445 -7.93 -8.48 -6.45
CA THR A 445 -7.74 -8.56 -7.89
C THR A 445 -8.41 -7.41 -8.58
N VAL A 446 -7.73 -6.82 -9.56
CA VAL A 446 -8.31 -5.80 -10.44
C VAL A 446 -8.26 -6.34 -11.87
N PRO A 447 -9.41 -6.48 -12.56
CA PRO A 447 -9.41 -6.90 -13.96
C PRO A 447 -8.64 -5.91 -14.83
N ARG A 448 -7.98 -6.42 -15.89
CA ARG A 448 -7.10 -5.61 -16.76
C ARG A 448 -7.74 -5.33 -18.12
N ASP A 449 -8.87 -5.97 -18.39
CA ASP A 449 -9.81 -5.78 -19.47
C ASP A 449 -11.10 -5.14 -18.95
N GLY A 450 -11.96 -4.69 -19.88
CA GLY A 450 -13.18 -3.94 -19.56
C GLY A 450 -12.96 -2.44 -19.39
N GLU A 451 -14.07 -1.69 -19.28
CA GLU A 451 -14.00 -0.27 -18.98
C GLU A 451 -13.58 -0.08 -17.52
N PRO A 452 -12.49 0.68 -17.25
CA PRO A 452 -12.19 1.10 -15.90
C PRO A 452 -13.39 1.86 -15.31
N GLY A 453 -13.73 1.61 -14.05
CA GLY A 453 -14.71 2.45 -13.35
C GLY A 453 -14.27 3.92 -13.43
N ALA A 454 -15.22 4.85 -13.52
CA ALA A 454 -14.95 6.26 -13.79
C ALA A 454 -14.02 6.95 -12.76
N GLY A 455 -13.85 6.34 -11.58
CA GLY A 455 -13.15 6.93 -10.44
C GLY A 455 -13.74 8.29 -10.06
N GLY A 456 -13.05 9.00 -9.18
CA GLY A 456 -13.43 10.33 -8.73
C GLY A 456 -12.22 11.14 -8.25
N PRO A 457 -12.45 12.33 -7.69
CA PRO A 457 -11.40 13.08 -7.03
C PRO A 457 -10.93 12.37 -5.75
N PHE A 458 -9.65 12.52 -5.41
CA PHE A 458 -9.09 11.92 -4.19
C PHE A 458 -9.75 12.44 -2.90
N SER A 459 -10.30 13.67 -2.92
CA SER A 459 -10.97 14.29 -1.76
C SER A 459 -12.08 13.41 -1.18
N GLU A 460 -12.84 12.68 -2.01
CA GLU A 460 -13.89 11.78 -1.52
C GLU A 460 -13.36 10.62 -0.66
N ILE A 461 -12.15 10.13 -0.97
CA ILE A 461 -11.48 9.09 -0.19
C ILE A 461 -10.91 9.70 1.10
N ALA A 462 -10.28 10.87 0.99
CA ALA A 462 -9.73 11.59 2.14
C ALA A 462 -10.81 11.94 3.17
N ASP A 463 -11.93 12.52 2.73
CA ASP A 463 -13.07 12.88 3.58
C ASP A 463 -13.67 11.65 4.27
N ARG A 464 -13.80 10.54 3.54
CA ARG A 464 -14.25 9.26 4.10
C ARG A 464 -13.32 8.74 5.19
N LEU A 465 -12.00 8.78 4.94
CA LEU A 465 -11.00 8.35 5.91
C LEU A 465 -11.08 9.20 7.18
N LEU A 466 -11.13 10.52 7.05
CA LEU A 466 -11.25 11.44 8.18
C LEU A 466 -12.57 11.20 8.95
N ALA A 467 -13.67 10.92 8.25
CA ALA A 467 -14.99 10.75 8.86
C ALA A 467 -15.19 9.38 9.53
N SER A 468 -14.45 8.35 9.13
CA SER A 468 -14.61 6.98 9.63
C SER A 468 -14.06 6.77 11.06
N GLY A 469 -14.77 7.15 12.12
CA GLY A 469 -14.33 6.86 13.50
C GLY A 469 -14.30 5.35 13.79
N ALA A 470 -13.51 4.91 14.78
CA ALA A 470 -13.60 3.52 15.25
C ALA A 470 -15.06 3.24 15.69
N GLY A 471 -15.80 2.37 14.99
CA GLY A 471 -17.17 2.02 15.36
C GLY A 471 -18.28 3.00 14.94
N GLY A 472 -18.13 3.76 13.85
CA GLY A 472 -19.23 4.51 13.21
C GLY A 472 -18.76 5.77 12.44
N LEU A 473 -19.66 6.44 11.73
CA LEU A 473 -19.37 7.67 10.99
C LEU A 473 -19.34 8.87 11.95
N ASN A 474 -18.24 9.61 12.01
CA ASN A 474 -18.15 10.90 12.67
C ASN A 474 -18.85 11.97 11.81
N VAL A 475 -20.09 12.32 12.16
CA VAL A 475 -20.91 13.31 11.43
C VAL A 475 -20.62 14.76 11.86
N ALA A 476 -19.73 14.95 12.84
CA ALA A 476 -19.24 16.28 13.21
C ALA A 476 -18.05 16.73 12.37
N LEU A 477 -17.41 15.85 11.59
CA LEU A 477 -16.23 16.21 10.81
C LEU A 477 -16.49 17.43 9.89
N ASN A 478 -15.64 18.45 10.00
CA ASN A 478 -15.71 19.72 9.28
C ASN A 478 -17.05 20.46 9.43
N ALA A 479 -17.80 20.15 10.49
CA ALA A 479 -19.04 20.84 10.82
C ALA A 479 -18.78 22.32 11.13
N SER A 480 -19.81 23.14 10.94
CA SER A 480 -19.74 24.54 11.39
C SER A 480 -19.77 24.58 12.92
N VAL A 481 -18.83 25.32 13.51
CA VAL A 481 -18.70 25.43 14.97
C VAL A 481 -18.89 26.88 15.41
N THR A 482 -19.66 27.08 16.47
CA THR A 482 -19.73 28.34 17.21
C THR A 482 -19.16 28.15 18.60
N VAL A 483 -18.24 29.01 19.01
CA VAL A 483 -17.64 28.99 20.35
C VAL A 483 -17.89 30.31 21.06
N SER A 484 -18.01 30.22 22.38
CA SER A 484 -18.08 31.36 23.31
C SER A 484 -16.88 32.30 23.21
N SER A 485 -15.67 31.72 23.15
CA SER A 485 -14.41 32.47 23.17
C SER A 485 -13.27 31.67 22.53
N VAL A 486 -12.17 32.37 22.21
CA VAL A 486 -10.94 31.79 21.65
C VAL A 486 -9.74 32.47 22.31
N LEU A 487 -8.75 31.71 22.76
CA LEU A 487 -7.55 32.24 23.42
C LEU A 487 -6.68 33.08 22.47
N ARG A 488 -6.46 32.58 21.25
CA ARG A 488 -5.63 33.24 20.23
C ARG A 488 -5.92 32.69 18.83
N ALA A 489 -5.41 33.38 17.81
CA ALA A 489 -5.45 32.89 16.43
C ALA A 489 -4.80 31.50 16.32
N GLY A 490 -5.42 30.60 15.57
CA GLY A 490 -5.02 29.20 15.39
C GLY A 490 -5.63 28.21 16.39
N THR A 491 -6.43 28.68 17.35
CA THR A 491 -7.12 27.82 18.34
C THR A 491 -8.64 27.93 18.26
N GLU A 492 -9.18 28.19 17.07
CA GLU A 492 -10.61 28.39 16.81
C GLU A 492 -11.43 27.11 16.92
N GLY A 493 -12.75 27.23 17.07
CA GLY A 493 -13.67 26.10 17.24
C GLY A 493 -13.63 25.03 16.15
N GLY A 494 -13.31 25.42 14.90
CA GLY A 494 -13.20 24.47 13.78
C GLY A 494 -12.12 23.41 13.98
N LYS A 495 -11.13 23.68 14.83
CA LYS A 495 -10.08 22.74 15.21
C LYS A 495 -10.56 21.56 16.05
N ALA A 496 -11.73 21.67 16.68
CA ALA A 496 -12.29 20.61 17.51
C ALA A 496 -13.17 19.63 16.71
N VAL A 497 -13.21 19.76 15.39
CA VAL A 497 -14.01 18.89 14.50
C VAL A 497 -13.31 18.61 13.17
N ASP A 498 -12.00 18.82 13.08
CA ASP A 498 -11.24 18.65 11.83
C ASP A 498 -10.70 17.23 11.64
N GLY A 499 -10.96 16.34 12.61
CA GLY A 499 -10.50 14.95 12.62
C GLY A 499 -9.01 14.80 12.98
N LEU A 500 -8.31 15.88 13.33
CA LEU A 500 -6.89 15.89 13.66
C LEU A 500 -6.69 15.91 15.18
N CYS A 501 -6.33 14.76 15.75
CA CYS A 501 -6.00 14.68 17.17
C CYS A 501 -4.52 15.00 17.39
N SER A 502 -4.16 16.30 17.37
CA SER A 502 -2.80 16.81 17.56
C SER A 502 -2.76 18.03 18.50
N ASP A 503 -1.60 18.32 19.08
CA ASP A 503 -1.44 19.51 19.95
C ASP A 503 -1.62 20.84 19.20
N ASP A 504 -1.48 20.84 17.88
CA ASP A 504 -1.62 22.02 17.01
C ASP A 504 -3.04 22.17 16.41
N SER A 505 -3.92 21.18 16.58
CA SER A 505 -5.36 21.25 16.22
C SER A 505 -6.23 21.12 17.45
N ARG A 506 -6.49 22.26 18.11
CA ARG A 506 -7.36 22.33 19.29
C ARG A 506 -8.13 23.64 19.36
N TRP A 507 -9.39 23.56 19.76
CA TRP A 507 -10.07 24.72 20.30
C TRP A 507 -9.56 25.00 21.72
N ILE A 508 -9.22 26.26 21.99
CA ILE A 508 -8.85 26.72 23.33
C ILE A 508 -9.68 27.96 23.68
N SER A 509 -10.41 27.91 24.80
CA SER A 509 -11.20 29.06 25.29
C SER A 509 -10.30 30.20 25.79
N ALA A 510 -10.83 31.42 25.83
CA ALA A 510 -10.10 32.56 26.37
C ALA A 510 -9.83 32.40 27.88
N GLU A 511 -8.72 32.97 28.34
CA GLU A 511 -8.41 33.05 29.77
C GLU A 511 -9.48 33.89 30.49
N GLY A 512 -10.01 33.37 31.60
CA GLY A 512 -11.08 34.00 32.37
C GLY A 512 -12.50 33.72 31.88
N ASP A 513 -12.69 32.95 30.79
CA ASP A 513 -13.99 32.42 30.42
C ASP A 513 -14.36 31.26 31.35
N THR A 514 -15.18 31.54 32.37
CA THR A 514 -15.59 30.57 33.39
C THR A 514 -16.77 29.69 32.95
N ALA A 515 -17.38 29.94 31.78
CA ALA A 515 -18.46 29.13 31.25
C ALA A 515 -18.32 28.90 29.73
N PRO A 516 -17.21 28.32 29.25
CA PRO A 516 -17.01 28.15 27.82
C PRO A 516 -18.08 27.23 27.22
N THR A 517 -18.58 27.63 26.06
CA THR A 517 -19.45 26.80 25.23
C THR A 517 -18.85 26.57 23.85
N ILE A 518 -19.12 25.39 23.32
CA ILE A 518 -18.87 25.02 21.92
C ILE A 518 -20.11 24.31 21.38
N THR A 519 -20.64 24.80 20.27
CA THR A 519 -21.80 24.23 19.56
C THR A 519 -21.37 23.80 18.17
N VAL A 520 -21.56 22.51 17.90
CA VAL A 520 -21.30 21.87 16.60
C VAL A 520 -22.62 21.74 15.86
N ARG A 521 -22.70 22.33 14.66
CA ARG A 521 -23.86 22.25 13.78
C ARG A 521 -23.64 21.20 12.71
N LEU A 522 -24.41 20.11 12.80
CA LEU A 522 -24.34 19.00 11.85
C LEU A 522 -25.01 19.38 10.53
N ALA A 523 -24.64 18.70 9.44
CA ALA A 523 -25.20 18.97 8.11
C ALA A 523 -26.72 18.73 8.02
N ARG A 524 -27.24 17.83 8.87
CA ARG A 524 -28.66 17.50 9.04
C ARG A 524 -28.85 16.80 10.39
N ALA A 525 -30.08 16.40 10.70
CA ALA A 525 -30.33 15.52 11.82
C ALA A 525 -29.78 14.11 11.55
N TYR A 526 -29.04 13.55 12.50
CA TYR A 526 -28.49 12.19 12.45
C TYR A 526 -28.92 11.36 13.65
N PRO A 527 -29.11 10.04 13.51
CA PRO A 527 -29.19 9.15 14.65
C PRO A 527 -27.80 9.05 15.30
N ILE A 528 -27.64 9.61 16.49
CA ILE A 528 -26.38 9.65 17.24
C ILE A 528 -26.35 8.48 18.20
N SER A 529 -25.29 7.67 18.08
CA SER A 529 -25.03 6.49 18.92
C SER A 529 -23.99 6.73 20.03
N GLU A 530 -23.08 7.68 19.81
CA GLU A 530 -22.02 8.04 20.78
C GLU A 530 -21.51 9.45 20.46
N ILE A 531 -21.14 10.20 21.49
CA ILE A 531 -20.39 11.46 21.39
C ILE A 531 -19.07 11.26 22.13
N ARG A 532 -17.95 11.57 21.50
CA ARG A 532 -16.62 11.43 22.10
C ARG A 532 -15.99 12.80 22.19
N VAL A 533 -15.59 13.14 23.40
CA VAL A 533 -14.96 14.43 23.69
C VAL A 533 -13.53 14.15 24.05
N HIS A 534 -12.65 14.75 23.27
CA HIS A 534 -11.24 14.57 23.42
C HIS A 534 -10.59 15.90 23.83
N SER A 535 -9.97 15.92 25.01
CA SER A 535 -9.51 17.15 25.67
C SER A 535 -8.13 17.07 26.33
N GLY A 536 -7.45 18.20 26.42
CA GLY A 536 -6.09 18.31 26.95
C GLY A 536 -5.02 18.30 25.86
N TYR A 537 -3.96 17.49 26.05
CA TYR A 537 -2.82 17.34 25.13
C TYR A 537 -2.76 15.91 24.58
N THR A 538 -2.00 15.72 23.51
CA THR A 538 -1.88 14.44 22.80
C THR A 538 -0.71 13.59 23.30
N LYS A 539 0.30 14.20 23.94
CA LYS A 539 1.42 13.47 24.54
C LYS A 539 1.02 12.87 25.90
N ALA A 540 1.06 11.55 26.01
CA ALA A 540 0.84 10.83 27.27
C ALA A 540 2.11 10.81 28.15
N PRO A 541 1.97 10.80 29.50
CA PRO A 541 0.73 11.00 30.24
C PRO A 541 0.29 12.47 30.21
N VAL A 542 -0.97 12.71 29.91
CA VAL A 542 -1.58 14.03 30.04
C VAL A 542 -1.88 14.25 31.51
N PRO A 543 -1.41 15.34 32.15
CA PRO A 543 -1.83 15.67 33.50
C PRO A 543 -3.35 15.77 33.55
N GLY A 544 -3.99 15.09 34.50
CA GLY A 544 -5.45 15.16 34.67
C GLY A 544 -5.96 16.57 34.99
N THR A 545 -5.07 17.52 35.27
CA THR A 545 -5.37 18.95 35.41
C THR A 545 -5.57 19.65 34.06
N ASP A 546 -5.09 19.09 32.96
CA ASP A 546 -5.05 19.79 31.67
C ASP A 546 -6.24 19.43 30.75
N VAL A 547 -7.07 18.49 31.17
CA VAL A 547 -8.25 17.99 30.43
C VAL A 547 -9.51 18.78 30.82
N LEU A 548 -10.59 18.60 30.05
CA LEU A 548 -11.90 19.14 30.43
C LEU A 548 -12.38 18.49 31.73
N ARG A 549 -12.74 19.30 32.73
CA ARG A 549 -13.06 18.81 34.07
C ARG A 549 -14.55 18.61 34.29
N ASP A 550 -15.36 19.67 34.21
CA ASP A 550 -16.82 19.60 34.38
C ASP A 550 -17.54 20.22 33.17
N PHE A 551 -18.44 19.44 32.56
CA PHE A 551 -19.21 19.89 31.40
C PHE A 551 -20.47 19.05 31.17
N ALA A 552 -21.50 19.68 30.61
CA ALA A 552 -22.67 19.01 30.08
C ALA A 552 -22.53 18.81 28.57
N VAL A 553 -23.02 17.66 28.08
CA VAL A 553 -23.19 17.38 26.64
C VAL A 553 -24.67 17.43 26.35
N GLU A 554 -25.06 18.27 25.40
CA GLU A 554 -26.45 18.52 25.00
C GLU A 554 -26.61 18.25 23.50
N ALA A 555 -27.78 17.74 23.10
CA ALA A 555 -28.13 17.50 21.70
C ALA A 555 -29.42 18.25 21.35
N HIS A 556 -29.44 18.92 20.20
CA HIS A 556 -30.61 19.62 19.70
C HIS A 556 -31.50 18.67 18.90
N THR A 557 -32.65 18.31 19.48
CA THR A 557 -33.63 17.38 18.91
C THR A 557 -34.85 18.14 18.38
N ALA A 558 -35.81 17.45 17.78
CA ALA A 558 -37.08 18.04 17.37
C ALA A 558 -37.87 18.68 18.55
N SER A 559 -37.64 18.22 19.78
CA SER A 559 -38.21 18.79 21.01
C SER A 559 -37.36 19.90 21.65
N GLY A 560 -36.27 20.31 21.00
CA GLY A 560 -35.30 21.29 21.51
C GLY A 560 -34.06 20.64 22.12
N TRP A 561 -33.31 21.44 22.89
CA TRP A 561 -32.08 21.00 23.55
C TRP A 561 -32.37 20.00 24.66
N GLN A 562 -31.73 18.84 24.59
CA GLN A 562 -31.77 17.79 25.59
C GLN A 562 -30.37 17.53 26.11
N GLN A 563 -30.18 17.52 27.43
CA GLN A 563 -28.93 17.07 28.04
C GLN A 563 -28.79 15.54 27.87
N VAL A 564 -27.70 15.12 27.26
CA VAL A 564 -27.35 13.71 26.99
C VAL A 564 -26.45 13.17 28.11
N ALA A 565 -25.56 14.00 28.66
CA ALA A 565 -24.72 13.67 29.80
C ALA A 565 -24.29 14.90 30.59
N ALA A 566 -23.90 14.67 31.85
CA ALA A 566 -23.16 15.61 32.68
C ALA A 566 -21.92 14.91 33.22
N ILE A 567 -20.77 15.55 33.07
CA ILE A 567 -19.45 15.05 33.48
C ILE A 567 -18.93 15.99 34.57
N THR A 568 -18.40 15.41 35.65
CA THR A 568 -17.86 16.15 36.79
C THR A 568 -16.58 15.48 37.28
N GLY A 569 -15.56 16.27 37.61
CA GLY A 569 -14.28 15.83 38.13
C GLY A 569 -13.47 14.98 37.16
N ASN A 570 -13.67 15.15 35.84
CA ASN A 570 -12.96 14.34 34.86
C ASN A 570 -11.45 14.60 34.90
N THR A 571 -10.69 13.50 34.80
CA THR A 571 -9.22 13.50 34.72
C THR A 571 -8.72 12.75 33.49
N ALA A 572 -9.61 12.20 32.66
CA ALA A 572 -9.27 11.49 31.45
C ALA A 572 -9.21 12.42 30.24
N GLY A 573 -8.24 12.22 29.35
CA GLY A 573 -8.15 12.97 28.09
C GLY A 573 -9.25 12.64 27.09
N THR A 574 -9.99 11.55 27.27
CA THR A 574 -11.11 11.17 26.42
C THR A 574 -12.31 10.74 27.24
N VAL A 575 -13.44 11.38 26.97
CA VAL A 575 -14.75 11.05 27.53
C VAL A 575 -15.62 10.48 26.41
N ARG A 576 -16.27 9.35 26.68
CA ARG A 576 -17.21 8.70 25.77
C ARG A 576 -18.62 8.77 26.34
N VAL A 577 -19.54 9.33 25.60
CA VAL A 577 -20.94 9.52 25.98
C VAL A 577 -21.83 8.69 25.03
N PRO A 578 -22.30 7.51 25.45
CA PRO A 578 -23.32 6.78 24.69
C PRO A 578 -24.56 7.65 24.52
N ALA A 579 -25.15 7.63 23.33
CA ALA A 579 -26.34 8.41 22.99
C ALA A 579 -27.33 7.55 22.20
N SER A 580 -28.61 7.91 22.28
CA SER A 580 -29.67 7.31 21.46
C SER A 580 -30.69 8.38 21.14
N VAL A 581 -30.22 9.40 20.41
CA VAL A 581 -31.00 10.60 20.06
C VAL A 581 -30.82 10.92 18.58
N THR A 582 -31.84 11.52 17.96
CA THR A 582 -31.70 12.10 16.63
C THR A 582 -31.56 13.62 16.77
N ALA A 583 -30.43 14.16 16.36
CA ALA A 583 -30.12 15.57 16.56
C ALA A 583 -29.36 16.18 15.38
N ASP A 584 -29.53 17.49 15.18
CA ASP A 584 -28.86 18.30 14.15
C ASP A 584 -27.77 19.22 14.72
N GLN A 585 -27.66 19.31 16.06
CA GLN A 585 -26.57 20.01 16.75
C GLN A 585 -26.18 19.28 18.03
N VAL A 586 -24.91 19.43 18.41
CA VAL A 586 -24.39 19.02 19.72
C VAL A 586 -23.71 20.23 20.36
N ARG A 587 -23.96 20.45 21.64
CA ARG A 587 -23.34 21.52 22.43
C ARG A 587 -22.64 20.94 23.64
N MET A 588 -21.47 21.48 23.94
CA MET A 588 -20.86 21.32 25.25
C MET A 588 -20.95 22.64 26.01
N SER A 589 -21.48 22.55 27.22
CA SER A 589 -21.57 23.65 28.17
C SER A 589 -20.63 23.34 29.33
N ILE A 590 -19.48 24.02 29.37
CA ILE A 590 -18.37 23.71 30.28
C ILE A 590 -18.50 24.59 31.52
N SER A 591 -18.56 23.97 32.70
CA SER A 591 -18.75 24.65 33.98
C SER A 591 -17.46 24.71 34.83
N ASP A 592 -16.51 23.80 34.58
CA ASP A 592 -15.14 23.84 35.12
C ASP A 592 -14.20 23.46 33.97
N PRO A 593 -13.50 24.43 33.35
CA PRO A 593 -12.70 24.17 32.16
C PRO A 593 -11.55 23.19 32.38
N SER A 594 -10.73 23.39 33.42
CA SER A 594 -9.62 22.48 33.71
C SER A 594 -9.07 22.65 35.13
N GLY A 595 -8.38 21.63 35.66
CA GLY A 595 -7.63 21.76 36.92
C GLY A 595 -6.29 22.51 36.81
N ASN A 596 -5.98 23.11 35.65
CA ASN A 596 -4.72 23.79 35.37
C ASN A 596 -4.77 25.25 35.85
N ALA A 597 -3.63 25.83 36.24
CA ALA A 597 -3.57 27.21 36.72
C ALA A 597 -4.09 28.26 35.71
N LEU A 598 -3.97 28.00 34.40
CA LEU A 598 -4.52 28.87 33.35
C LEU A 598 -6.04 28.73 33.21
N ASP A 599 -6.61 27.61 33.69
CA ASP A 599 -8.03 27.27 33.68
C ASP A 599 -8.79 27.58 32.38
N VAL A 600 -8.43 26.88 31.30
CA VAL A 600 -9.07 27.02 29.98
C VAL A 600 -9.53 25.67 29.45
N ALA A 601 -10.60 25.69 28.65
CA ALA A 601 -11.07 24.53 27.92
C ALA A 601 -10.06 24.22 26.80
N ARG A 602 -9.64 22.97 26.69
CA ARG A 602 -8.73 22.49 25.63
C ARG A 602 -9.37 21.28 24.96
N VAL A 603 -9.96 21.46 23.78
CA VAL A 603 -10.68 20.39 23.07
C VAL A 603 -10.00 20.14 21.74
N TYR A 604 -9.45 18.94 21.55
CA TYR A 604 -8.83 18.56 20.29
C TYR A 604 -9.80 17.97 19.29
N GLU A 605 -10.79 17.21 19.74
CA GLU A 605 -11.78 16.64 18.81
C GLU A 605 -13.10 16.34 19.55
N ILE A 606 -14.22 16.61 18.86
CA ILE A 606 -15.56 16.20 19.23
C ILE A 606 -16.06 15.27 18.12
N GLU A 607 -16.02 13.97 18.35
CA GLU A 607 -16.59 13.00 17.41
C GLU A 607 -18.08 12.81 17.73
N VAL A 608 -18.97 13.05 16.77
CA VAL A 608 -20.40 12.71 16.88
C VAL A 608 -20.64 11.48 16.02
N VAL A 609 -20.79 10.32 16.65
CA VAL A 609 -20.80 9.03 15.97
C VAL A 609 -22.22 8.59 15.62
N SER A 610 -22.49 8.47 14.34
CA SER A 610 -23.70 7.86 13.79
C SER A 610 -23.42 6.43 13.31
N ARG A 611 -24.27 5.49 13.73
CA ARG A 611 -24.30 4.12 13.20
C ARG A 611 -25.59 4.00 12.38
N GLY A 612 -25.42 3.69 11.09
CA GLY A 612 -26.53 3.50 10.15
C GLY A 612 -27.38 2.29 10.50
#